data_AF-A0A1G1HBR5-F1
#
_entry.id   AF-A0A1G1HBR5-F1
#
_cell.length_a   1.000
_cell.length_b   1.000
_cell.length_c   1.000
_cell.angle_alpha   90.00
_cell.angle_beta   90.00
_cell.angle_gamma   90.00
#
_symmetry.space_group_name_H-M   'P 1'
#
loop_
_entity.id
_entity.type
_entity.pdbx_description
1 polymer ?
#
loop_
_entity_poly.entity_id
_entity_poly.type
_entity_poly.pdbx_seq_one_letter_code
_entity_poly.pdbx_strand_id
1 'polypeptide(L)' 'MPTKNPRINVVLEKPLYNNVERLAERDGVSLSLKVRDLVKEALEIEEDIGLAQLGETREKTFNRKKSLRHNEVW' A
#
# COMPACT_ATOMS: atom_id res chain seq x y z
N MET A 1 -23.98 -13.08 16.13
CA MET A 1 -22.75 -13.73 15.60
C MET A 1 -21.76 -12.65 15.21
N PRO A 2 -20.55 -12.60 15.77
CA PRO A 2 -19.53 -11.69 15.26
C PRO A 2 -19.10 -12.20 13.88
N THR A 3 -19.20 -11.36 12.86
CA THR A 3 -18.75 -11.69 11.51
C THR A 3 -17.26 -12.03 11.52
N LYS A 4 -16.85 -13.04 10.75
CA LYS A 4 -15.44 -13.51 10.64
C LYS A 4 -14.46 -12.41 10.23
N ASN A 5 -14.93 -11.34 9.61
CA ASN A 5 -14.10 -10.26 9.09
C ASN A 5 -14.41 -8.95 9.86
N PRO A 6 -13.38 -8.25 10.36
CA PRO A 6 -13.56 -6.92 10.95
C PRO A 6 -14.10 -5.97 9.88
N ARG A 7 -15.05 -5.11 10.27
CA ARG A 7 -15.67 -4.11 9.40
C ARG A 7 -15.23 -2.73 9.86
N ILE A 8 -14.83 -1.90 8.90
CA ILE A 8 -14.51 -0.49 9.11
C ILE A 8 -15.62 0.32 8.44
N ASN A 9 -16.32 1.15 9.22
CA ASN A 9 -17.31 2.07 8.71
C ASN A 9 -16.67 3.46 8.61
N VAL A 10 -16.75 4.08 7.43
CA VAL A 10 -16.17 5.39 7.14
C VAL A 10 -17.19 6.29 6.48
N VAL A 11 -17.13 7.59 6.79
CA VAL A 11 -17.94 8.61 6.14
C VAL A 11 -17.12 9.20 5.01
N LEU A 12 -17.67 9.20 3.80
CA LEU A 12 -17.06 9.80 2.62
C LEU A 12 -17.85 11.04 2.20
N GLU A 13 -17.14 12.07 1.74
CA GLU A 13 -17.78 13.20 1.07
C GLU A 13 -18.46 12.71 -0.23
N LYS A 14 -19.57 13.35 -0.59
CA LYS A 14 -20.36 12.95 -1.77
C LYS A 14 -19.54 12.87 -3.06
N PRO A 15 -18.61 13.80 -3.38
CA PRO A 15 -17.78 13.69 -4.58
C PRO A 15 -16.87 12.46 -4.56
N LEU A 16 -16.26 12.16 -3.40
CA LEU A 16 -15.38 11.01 -3.24
C LEU A 16 -16.15 9.69 -3.36
N TYR A 17 -17.31 9.60 -2.71
CA TYR A 17 -18.19 8.45 -2.82
C TYR A 17 -18.56 8.16 -4.29
N ASN A 18 -18.99 9.19 -5.03
CA ASN A 18 -19.37 9.06 -6.44
C ASN A 18 -18.19 8.60 -7.32
N ASN A 19 -16.96 9.04 -7.02
CA ASN A 19 -15.78 8.58 -7.74
C ASN A 19 -15.51 7.10 -7.48
N VAL A 20 -15.61 6.66 -6.22
CA VAL A 20 -15.45 5.24 -5.86
C VAL A 20 -16.54 4.38 -6.52
N GLU A 21 -17.78 4.87 -6.57
CA GLU A 21 -18.89 4.21 -7.25
C GLU A 21 -18.62 4.01 -8.74
N ARG A 22 -18.20 5.06 -9.44
CA ARG A 22 -17.81 4.97 -10.86
C ARG A 22 -16.66 4.01 -11.10
N LEU A 23 -15.67 3.97 -10.22
CA LEU A 23 -14.55 3.02 -10.31
C LEU A 23 -15.01 1.58 -10.08
N ALA A 24 -15.93 1.35 -9.14
CA ALA A 24 -16.50 0.03 -8.88
C ALA A 24 -17.33 -0.46 -10.07
N GLU A 25 -18.16 0.41 -10.65
CA GLU A 25 -18.93 0.13 -11.87
C GLU A 25 -18.03 -0.19 -13.06
N ARG A 26 -17.02 0.65 -13.32
CA ARG A 26 -16.03 0.44 -14.39
C ARG A 26 -15.36 -0.93 -14.28
N ASP A 27 -15.03 -1.34 -13.06
CA ASP A 27 -14.27 -2.57 -12.81
C ASP A 27 -15.18 -3.79 -12.55
N GLY A 28 -16.51 -3.63 -12.60
CA GLY A 28 -17.47 -4.71 -12.43
C GLY A 28 -17.46 -5.35 -11.04
N VAL A 29 -17.09 -4.59 -9.99
CA VAL A 29 -16.97 -5.07 -8.61
C VAL A 29 -17.88 -4.29 -7.65
N SER A 30 -18.09 -4.82 -6.45
CA SER A 30 -18.84 -4.08 -5.42
C SER A 30 -18.03 -2.91 -4.83
N LEU A 31 -18.73 -1.90 -4.32
CA LEU A 31 -18.13 -0.76 -3.61
C LEU A 31 -17.17 -1.20 -2.50
N SER A 32 -17.56 -2.16 -1.67
CA SER A 32 -16.72 -2.65 -0.59
C SER A 32 -15.43 -3.30 -1.09
N LEU A 33 -15.48 -4.02 -2.22
CA LEU A 33 -14.28 -4.59 -2.84
C LEU A 33 -13.38 -3.48 -3.39
N LYS A 34 -13.97 -2.51 -4.10
CA LYS A 34 -13.22 -1.37 -4.64
C LYS A 34 -12.52 -0.58 -3.54
N VAL A 35 -13.22 -0.23 -2.45
CA VAL A 35 -12.63 0.47 -1.30
C VAL A 35 -11.53 -0.36 -0.64
N ARG A 36 -11.75 -1.67 -0.44
CA ARG A 36 -10.74 -2.55 0.13
C ARG A 36 -9.46 -2.55 -0.69
N ASP A 37 -9.57 -2.64 -2.02
CA ASP A 37 -8.40 -2.73 -2.89
C ASP A 37 -7.67 -1.38 -2.96
N LEU A 38 -8.39 -0.27 -3.03
CA LEU A 38 -7.79 1.08 -2.92
C LEU A 38 -7.05 1.29 -1.58
N VAL A 39 -7.60 0.78 -0.47
CA VAL A 39 -6.92 0.86 0.84
C VAL A 39 -5.65 0.00 0.87
N LYS A 40 -5.65 -1.17 0.22
CA LYS A 40 -4.44 -2.00 0.10
C LYS A 40 -3.36 -1.28 -0.72
N GLU A 41 -3.72 -0.75 -1.88
CA GLU A 41 -2.80 0.01 -2.73
C GLU A 41 -2.21 1.21 -1.97
N ALA A 42 -3.03 1.93 -1.19
CA ALA A 42 -2.54 3.03 -0.37
C ALA A 42 -1.53 2.59 0.71
N LEU A 43 -1.75 1.42 1.32
CA LEU A 43 -0.79 0.86 2.30
C LEU A 43 0.51 0.40 1.65
N GLU A 44 0.44 -0.18 0.44
CA GLU A 44 1.64 -0.56 -0.33
C GLU A 44 2.46 0.68 -0.69
N ILE A 45 1.82 1.79 -1.08
CA ILE A 45 2.51 3.07 -1.36
C ILE A 45 3.20 3.61 -0.09
N GLU A 46 2.55 3.53 1.07
CA GLU A 46 3.16 3.98 2.34
C GLU A 46 4.38 3.11 2.71
N GLU A 47 4.29 1.79 2.48
CA GLU A 47 5.42 0.87 2.67
C GLU A 47 6.59 1.22 1.74
N ASP A 48 6.32 1.45 0.45
CA ASP A 48 7.33 1.84 -0.53
C ASP A 48 8.05 3.14 -0.12
N ILE A 49 7.31 4.12 0.39
CA ILE A 49 7.90 5.36 0.93
C ILE A 49 8.85 5.05 2.09
N GLY A 50 8.43 4.21 3.03
CA GLY A 50 9.27 3.80 4.17
C GLY A 50 10.53 3.04 3.73
N LEU A 51 10.39 2.11 2.78
CA LEU A 51 11.50 1.34 2.23
C LEU A 51 12.48 2.21 1.44
N ALA A 52 11.97 3.18 0.68
CA ALA A 52 12.80 4.14 -0.05
C ALA A 52 13.66 4.98 0.91
N GLN A 53 13.08 5.48 2.00
CA GLN A 53 13.81 6.23 3.04
C GLN A 53 14.90 5.37 3.71
N LEU A 54 14.60 4.09 3.97
CA LEU A 54 15.58 3.15 4.50
C LEU A 54 16.73 2.93 3.50
N GLY A 55 16.40 2.76 2.22
CA GLY A 55 17.36 2.65 1.13
C GLY A 55 18.28 3.86 1.05
N GLU A 56 17.71 5.07 1.05
CA GLU A 56 18.45 6.33 0.99
C GLU A 56 19.41 6.48 2.19
N THR A 57 18.98 6.08 3.39
CA THR A 57 19.83 6.09 4.59
C THR A 57 21.03 5.15 4.43
N ARG A 58 20.80 3.96 3.87
CA ARG A 58 21.87 2.97 3.62
C ARG A 58 22.82 3.43 2.52
N GLU A 59 22.30 4.10 1.50
CA GLU A 59 23.11 4.69 0.44
C GLU A 59 24.03 5.80 0.98
N LYS A 60 23.48 6.74 1.76
CA LYS A 60 24.26 7.83 2.39
C LYS A 60 25.36 7.33 3.32
N THR A 61 25.13 6.20 3.98
CA THR A 61 26.09 5.59 4.92
C THR A 61 26.92 4.47 4.31
N PHE A 62 26.82 4.27 2.99
CA PHE A 62 27.45 3.14 2.32
C PHE A 62 28.99 3.22 2.39
N ASN A 63 29.60 2.11 2.79
CA ASN A 63 31.06 1.96 2.83
C ASN A 63 31.50 0.76 2.01
N ARG A 64 32.08 1.04 0.84
CA ARG A 64 32.60 0.02 -0.10
C ARG A 64 33.66 -0.91 0.49
N LYS A 65 34.41 -0.47 1.51
CA LYS A 65 35.40 -1.35 2.18
C LYS A 65 34.74 -2.36 3.12
N LYS A 66 33.53 -2.07 3.60
CA LYS A 66 32.74 -2.94 4.48
C LYS A 66 31.64 -3.71 3.73
N SER A 67 31.50 -3.52 2.42
CA SER A 67 30.50 -4.21 1.61
C SER A 67 30.92 -5.64 1.29
N LEU A 68 29.98 -6.56 1.31
CA LEU A 68 30.16 -7.96 0.92
C LEU A 68 30.18 -8.11 -0.61
N ARG A 69 30.98 -9.05 -1.11
CA ARG A 69 31.02 -9.48 -2.51
C ARG A 69 29.91 -10.50 -2.79
N HIS A 70 29.56 -10.65 -4.07
CA HIS A 70 28.48 -11.55 -4.48
C HIS A 70 28.65 -12.99 -3.95
N ASN A 71 29.85 -13.55 -4.09
CA ASN A 71 30.20 -14.91 -3.63
C ASN A 71 30.22 -15.08 -2.11
N GLU A 72 30.08 -14.01 -1.33
CA GLU A 72 29.98 -14.06 0.13
C GLU A 72 28.51 -14.13 0.59
N VAL A 73 27.55 -13.88 -0.30
CA VAL A 73 26.11 -13.74 0.04
C VAL A 73 25.21 -14.66 -0.80
N TRP A 74 25.64 -15.02 -2.01
CA TRP A 74 24.99 -15.96 -2.94
C TRP A 74 25.92 -17.12 -3.24
#